data_AF-A0A2H0MTW6-F1
#
_entry.id   AF-A0A2H0MTW6-F1
#
_cell.length_a   1.000
_cell.length_b   1.000
_cell.length_c   1.000
_cell.angle_alpha   90.00
_cell.angle_beta   90.00
_cell.angle_gamma   90.00
#
_symmetry.space_group_name_H-M   'P 1'
#
loop_
_entity.id
_entity.type
_entity.pdbx_description
1 polymer ?
#
loop_
_entity_poly.entity_id
_entity_poly.type
_entity_poly.pdbx_seq_one_letter_code
_entity_poly.pdbx_strand_id
1 'polypeptide(L)'
;MYNKLLTTQEHILRYRNSAELQHSRFIQAWRQSNYPQVLIELHFLLVSINLVCNNMKVLSRLIGGDAITHEGSIDYSLYRDARNHFEHLDDRLFGSKRNAPEPVFDGANPRTIHYGLNVRGGKRIFSFGAKEIDVSEKFIKDFLEYVDSFNQYVPSSVDDILTFFSNKIEEE
;
A
#
# COMPACT_ATOMS: atom_id res chain seq x y z
N MET A 1 18.28 -19.02 -2.69
CA MET A 1 16.83 -18.93 -2.93
C MET A 1 16.04 -18.90 -1.62
N TYR A 2 16.23 -19.89 -0.74
CA TYR A 2 15.63 -19.97 0.61
C TYR A 2 15.73 -18.70 1.47
N ASN A 3 16.94 -18.17 1.69
CA ASN A 3 17.11 -16.91 2.45
C ASN A 3 16.33 -15.73 1.86
N LYS A 4 16.18 -15.68 0.54
CA LYS A 4 15.43 -14.60 -0.12
C LYS A 4 13.92 -14.73 0.13
N LEU A 5 13.37 -15.95 0.17
CA LEU A 5 11.96 -16.19 0.50
C LEU A 5 11.66 -15.74 1.93
N LEU A 6 12.43 -16.25 2.90
CA LEU A 6 12.24 -15.96 4.32
C LEU A 6 12.41 -14.47 4.63
N THR A 7 13.48 -13.83 4.15
CA THR A 7 13.68 -12.39 4.36
C THR A 7 12.59 -11.54 3.69
N THR A 8 12.07 -11.96 2.52
CA THR A 8 10.96 -11.24 1.86
C THR A 8 9.67 -11.36 2.66
N GLN A 9 9.37 -12.54 3.22
CA GLN A 9 8.22 -12.75 4.10
C GLN A 9 8.33 -11.93 5.39
N GLU A 10 9.51 -11.93 6.03
CA GLU A 10 9.78 -11.11 7.21
C GLU A 10 9.54 -9.62 6.94
N HIS A 11 9.96 -9.12 5.76
CA HIS A 11 9.67 -7.76 5.33
C HIS A 11 8.17 -7.50 5.18
N ILE A 12 7.41 -8.43 4.57
CA ILE A 12 5.94 -8.31 4.45
C ILE A 12 5.33 -8.15 5.83
N LEU A 13 5.65 -9.04 6.78
CA LEU A 13 5.10 -8.99 8.14
C LEU A 13 5.48 -7.70 8.88
N ARG A 14 6.74 -7.27 8.76
CA ARG A 14 7.23 -6.03 9.36
C ARG A 14 6.46 -4.80 8.85
N TYR A 15 6.29 -4.69 7.53
CA TYR A 15 5.59 -3.55 6.93
C TYR A 15 4.07 -3.64 7.09
N ARG A 16 3.50 -4.84 7.17
CA ARG A 16 2.10 -5.08 7.56
C ARG A 16 1.81 -4.53 8.95
N ASN A 17 2.64 -4.88 9.94
CA ASN A 17 2.53 -4.34 11.30
C ASN A 17 2.77 -2.82 11.34
N SER A 18 3.69 -2.31 10.51
CA SER A 18 3.86 -0.87 10.38
C SER A 18 2.62 -0.19 9.79
N ALA A 19 2.00 -0.75 8.75
CA ALA A 19 0.77 -0.19 8.17
C ALA A 19 -0.36 -0.11 9.21
N GLU A 20 -0.56 -1.16 10.00
CA GLU A 20 -1.54 -1.17 11.11
C GLU A 20 -1.25 -0.08 12.14
N LEU A 21 0.01 0.02 12.59
CA LEU A 21 0.42 1.02 13.59
C LEU A 21 0.23 2.46 13.07
N GLN A 22 0.70 2.74 11.85
CA GLN A 22 0.60 4.09 11.28
C GLN A 22 -0.85 4.46 10.97
N HIS A 23 -1.69 3.50 10.58
CA HIS A 23 -3.12 3.75 10.43
C HIS A 23 -3.78 4.14 11.76
N SER A 24 -3.48 3.41 12.84
CA SER A 24 -3.99 3.73 14.17
C SER A 24 -3.59 5.16 14.61
N ARG A 25 -2.32 5.53 14.40
CA ARG A 25 -1.83 6.89 14.69
C ARG A 25 -2.45 7.95 13.80
N PHE A 26 -2.63 7.66 12.51
CA PHE A 26 -3.34 8.52 11.56
C PHE A 26 -4.77 8.81 12.02
N ILE A 27 -5.52 7.77 12.41
CA ILE A 27 -6.90 7.94 12.90
C ILE A 27 -6.92 8.74 14.20
N GLN A 28 -6.00 8.48 15.12
CA GLN A 28 -5.89 9.25 16.37
C GLN A 28 -5.61 10.73 16.10
N ALA A 29 -4.62 11.03 15.27
CA ALA A 29 -4.28 12.39 14.87
C ALA A 29 -5.45 13.10 14.19
N TRP A 30 -6.19 12.37 13.35
CA TRP A 30 -7.38 12.90 12.66
C TRP A 30 -8.45 13.30 13.66
N ARG A 31 -8.78 12.43 14.63
CA ARG A 31 -9.77 12.70 15.67
C ARG A 31 -9.38 13.90 16.53
N GLN A 32 -8.08 14.12 16.72
CA GLN A 32 -7.54 15.26 17.46
C GLN A 32 -7.44 16.54 16.61
N SER A 33 -7.82 16.51 15.33
CA SER A 33 -7.60 17.60 14.38
C SER A 33 -6.13 18.05 14.27
N ASN A 34 -5.18 17.16 14.58
CA ASN A 34 -3.75 17.42 14.44
C ASN A 34 -3.31 17.15 13.00
N TYR A 35 -3.69 18.04 12.09
CA TYR A 35 -3.48 17.86 10.64
C TYR A 35 -2.02 17.65 10.22
N PRO A 36 -1.01 18.31 10.81
CA PRO A 36 0.39 17.99 10.54
C PRO A 36 0.71 16.52 10.82
N GLN A 37 0.28 16.01 11.99
CA GLN A 37 0.50 14.60 12.33
C GLN A 37 -0.28 13.66 11.40
N VAL A 38 -1.51 14.02 11.00
CA VAL A 38 -2.29 13.23 10.04
C VAL A 38 -1.53 13.01 8.74
N LEU A 39 -0.92 14.07 8.19
CA LEU A 39 -0.17 13.97 6.93
C LEU A 39 1.12 13.13 7.10
N ILE A 40 1.82 13.27 8.22
CA ILE A 40 3.01 12.47 8.54
C ILE A 40 2.64 10.98 8.59
N GLU A 41 1.61 10.64 9.37
CA GLU A 41 1.22 9.24 9.55
C GLU A 41 0.62 8.64 8.28
N LEU A 42 -0.10 9.44 7.49
CA LEU A 42 -0.60 9.03 6.18
C LEU A 42 0.57 8.71 5.22
N HIS A 43 1.62 9.54 5.19
CA HIS A 43 2.79 9.26 4.37
C HIS A 43 3.42 7.91 4.75
N PHE A 44 3.68 7.69 6.04
CA PHE A 44 4.27 6.41 6.49
C PHE A 44 3.35 5.22 6.26
N LEU A 45 2.03 5.38 6.37
CA LEU A 45 1.05 4.36 6.00
C LEU A 45 1.19 3.98 4.51
N LEU A 46 1.23 4.96 3.61
CA LEU A 46 1.37 4.74 2.17
C LEU A 46 2.69 4.06 1.80
N VAL A 47 3.79 4.44 2.47
CA VAL A 47 5.09 3.78 2.34
C VAL A 47 4.99 2.31 2.73
N SER A 48 4.41 2.00 3.89
CA SER A 48 4.26 0.63 4.38
C SER A 48 3.40 -0.23 3.45
N ILE A 49 2.26 0.28 2.98
CA ILE A 49 1.40 -0.41 2.00
C ILE A 49 2.20 -0.75 0.74
N ASN A 50 2.90 0.24 0.17
CA ASN A 50 3.68 0.02 -1.04
C ASN A 50 4.80 -1.01 -0.83
N LEU A 51 5.48 -1.00 0.32
CA LEU A 51 6.52 -1.96 0.64
C LEU A 51 5.96 -3.38 0.80
N VAL A 52 4.79 -3.53 1.44
CA VAL A 52 4.09 -4.82 1.49
C VAL A 52 3.77 -5.33 0.09
N CYS A 53 3.08 -4.54 -0.74
CA CYS A 53 2.70 -4.94 -2.09
C CYS A 53 3.92 -5.30 -2.96
N ASN A 54 5.01 -4.53 -2.86
CA ASN A 54 6.24 -4.83 -3.60
C ASN A 54 6.88 -6.16 -3.16
N ASN A 55 6.95 -6.42 -1.85
CA ASN A 55 7.51 -7.69 -1.37
C ASN A 55 6.58 -8.87 -1.69
N MET A 56 5.25 -8.71 -1.59
CA MET A 56 4.29 -9.71 -2.04
C MET A 56 4.46 -10.06 -3.51
N LYS A 57 4.65 -9.06 -4.38
CA LYS A 57 4.90 -9.25 -5.80
C LYS A 57 6.22 -9.97 -6.10
N VAL A 58 7.26 -9.70 -5.32
CA VAL A 58 8.53 -10.44 -5.42
C VAL A 58 8.32 -11.89 -4.98
N LEU A 59 7.63 -12.09 -3.87
CA LEU A 59 7.42 -13.40 -3.27
C LEU A 59 6.48 -14.28 -4.12
N SER A 60 5.40 -13.72 -4.65
CA SER A 60 4.44 -14.41 -5.51
C SER A 60 5.11 -14.93 -6.79
N ARG A 61 6.02 -14.15 -7.38
CA ARG A 61 6.80 -14.57 -8.56
C ARG A 61 7.79 -15.70 -8.26
N LEU A 62 8.30 -15.78 -7.03
CA LEU A 62 9.20 -16.87 -6.62
C LEU A 62 8.43 -18.16 -6.35
N ILE A 63 7.20 -18.07 -5.84
CA ILE A 63 6.34 -19.21 -5.49
C ILE A 63 5.58 -19.73 -6.73
N GLY A 64 5.03 -18.81 -7.53
CA GLY A 64 4.17 -19.11 -8.67
C GLY A 64 2.74 -19.49 -8.27
N GLY A 65 1.95 -19.95 -9.25
CA GLY A 65 0.62 -20.51 -9.02
C GLY A 65 -0.34 -19.54 -8.31
N ASP A 66 -1.07 -20.05 -7.32
CA ASP A 66 -2.10 -19.31 -6.60
C ASP A 66 -1.58 -18.06 -5.89
N ALA A 67 -0.29 -18.01 -5.52
CA ALA A 67 0.30 -16.79 -4.95
C ALA A 67 0.29 -15.62 -5.94
N ILE A 68 0.49 -15.88 -7.25
CA ILE A 68 0.40 -14.85 -8.29
C ILE A 68 -1.05 -14.43 -8.48
N THR A 69 -1.98 -15.39 -8.50
CA THR A 69 -3.43 -15.11 -8.62
C THR A 69 -3.91 -14.25 -7.45
N HIS A 70 -3.50 -14.56 -6.23
CA HIS A 70 -3.81 -13.78 -5.04
C HIS A 70 -3.23 -12.37 -5.11
N GLU A 71 -1.95 -12.23 -5.45
CA GLU A 71 -1.31 -10.91 -5.59
C GLU A 71 -2.00 -10.03 -6.63
N GLY A 72 -2.50 -10.62 -7.72
CA GLY A 72 -3.23 -9.92 -8.77
C GLY A 72 -4.72 -9.67 -8.48
N SER A 73 -5.26 -10.18 -7.37
CA SER A 73 -6.71 -10.12 -7.09
C SER A 73 -7.21 -8.74 -6.68
N ILE A 74 -6.32 -7.87 -6.17
CA ILE A 74 -6.67 -6.51 -5.75
C ILE A 74 -5.61 -5.53 -6.27
N ASP A 75 -6.05 -4.45 -6.93
CA ASP A 75 -5.16 -3.41 -7.40
C ASP A 75 -4.93 -2.31 -6.35
N TYR A 76 -3.72 -2.26 -5.79
CA TYR A 76 -3.26 -1.18 -4.89
C TYR A 76 -2.36 -0.15 -5.57
N SER A 77 -2.29 -0.13 -6.91
CA SER A 77 -1.43 0.79 -7.67
C SER A 77 -1.71 2.26 -7.36
N LEU A 78 -2.94 2.60 -7.01
CA LEU A 78 -3.36 3.95 -6.66
C LEU A 78 -2.76 4.44 -5.34
N TYR A 79 -2.48 3.54 -4.38
CA TYR A 79 -1.81 3.89 -3.11
C TYR A 79 -0.34 4.21 -3.33
N ARG A 80 0.33 3.49 -4.25
CA ARG A 80 1.68 3.84 -4.70
C ARG A 80 1.70 5.20 -5.38
N ASP A 81 0.69 5.50 -6.19
CA ASP A 81 0.59 6.80 -6.85
C ASP A 81 0.37 7.94 -5.84
N ALA A 82 -0.50 7.73 -4.84
CA ALA A 82 -0.69 8.66 -3.72
C ALA A 82 0.62 8.92 -2.95
N ARG A 83 1.42 7.87 -2.70
CA ARG A 83 2.74 7.97 -2.06
C ARG A 83 3.69 8.84 -2.89
N ASN A 84 3.78 8.57 -4.20
CA ASN A 84 4.62 9.35 -5.10
C ASN A 84 4.21 10.84 -5.11
N HIS A 85 2.91 11.12 -5.05
CA HIS A 85 2.41 12.49 -4.96
C HIS A 85 2.83 13.21 -3.66
N PHE A 86 2.98 12.46 -2.56
CA PHE A 86 3.53 12.97 -1.30
C PHE A 86 5.04 13.20 -1.38
N GLU A 87 5.81 12.24 -1.91
CA GLU A 87 7.29 12.26 -1.92
C GLU A 87 7.87 13.29 -2.91
N HIS A 88 7.18 13.52 -4.02
CA HIS A 88 7.66 14.37 -5.10
C HIS A 88 6.97 15.73 -5.15
N LEU A 89 6.58 16.29 -3.99
CA LEU A 89 5.92 17.60 -3.92
C LEU A 89 6.74 18.70 -4.61
N ASP A 90 8.06 18.67 -4.42
CA ASP A 90 8.99 19.66 -5.00
C ASP A 90 9.02 19.59 -6.53
N ASP A 91 8.99 18.38 -7.11
CA ASP A 91 8.92 18.20 -8.56
C ASP A 91 7.64 18.83 -9.16
N ARG A 92 6.58 18.98 -8.35
CA ARG A 92 5.33 19.66 -8.74
C ARG A 92 5.46 21.17 -8.69
N LEU A 93 6.18 21.71 -7.70
CA LEU A 93 6.47 23.15 -7.60
C LEU A 93 7.27 23.64 -8.82
N PHE A 94 8.09 22.77 -9.42
CA PHE A 94 8.90 23.09 -10.60
C PHE A 94 8.38 22.49 -11.93
N GLY A 95 7.17 21.91 -11.94
CA GLY A 95 6.46 21.57 -13.19
C GLY A 95 6.93 20.32 -13.93
N SER A 96 7.42 19.29 -13.24
CA SER A 96 7.77 18.02 -13.91
C SER A 96 6.50 17.30 -14.42
N LYS A 97 6.49 16.92 -15.70
CA LYS A 97 5.29 16.45 -16.43
C LYS A 97 4.56 15.26 -15.78
N ARG A 98 5.25 14.41 -15.02
CA ARG A 98 4.64 13.20 -14.43
C ARG A 98 3.85 13.47 -13.15
N ASN A 99 4.19 14.53 -12.42
CA ASN A 99 3.58 14.89 -11.13
C ASN A 99 2.95 16.30 -11.16
N ALA A 100 2.88 16.93 -12.33
CA ALA A 100 2.39 18.29 -12.50
C ALA A 100 1.01 18.45 -11.83
N PRO A 101 0.77 19.58 -11.13
CA PRO A 101 -0.53 19.82 -10.54
C PRO A 101 -1.61 19.87 -11.63
N GLU A 102 -2.60 18.97 -11.54
CA GLU A 102 -3.80 19.06 -12.38
C GLU A 102 -4.76 20.11 -11.79
N PRO A 103 -5.33 21.00 -12.63
CA PRO A 103 -6.34 21.94 -12.17
C PRO A 103 -7.61 21.18 -11.77
N VAL A 104 -8.08 21.39 -10.55
CA VAL A 104 -9.38 20.93 -10.09
C VAL A 104 -10.33 22.13 -10.10
N PHE A 105 -11.47 21.98 -10.76
CA PHE A 105 -12.45 23.05 -10.86
C PHE A 105 -13.43 22.98 -9.69
N ASP A 106 -13.48 24.05 -8.90
CA ASP A 106 -14.53 24.29 -7.90
C ASP A 106 -15.41 25.43 -8.43
N GLY A 107 -16.50 25.07 -9.10
CA GLY A 107 -17.30 26.00 -9.90
C GLY A 107 -16.50 26.56 -11.09
N ALA A 108 -16.46 27.89 -11.22
CA ALA A 108 -15.75 28.57 -12.31
C ALA A 108 -14.25 28.83 -12.03
N ASN A 109 -13.78 28.56 -10.81
CA ASN A 109 -12.42 28.89 -10.40
C ASN A 109 -11.53 27.64 -10.42
N PRO A 110 -10.47 27.59 -11.24
CA PRO A 110 -9.49 26.52 -11.16
C PRO A 110 -8.73 26.66 -9.84
N ARG A 111 -8.70 25.58 -9.06
CA ARG A 111 -7.86 25.43 -7.87
C ARG A 111 -6.82 24.36 -8.11
N THR A 112 -5.65 24.54 -7.53
CA THR A 112 -4.64 23.50 -7.47
C THR A 112 -4.83 22.72 -6.18
N ILE A 113 -5.58 21.61 -6.20
CA ILE A 113 -5.65 20.73 -5.04
C ILE A 113 -4.36 19.91 -4.98
N HIS A 114 -3.48 20.27 -4.05
CA HIS A 114 -2.26 19.49 -3.82
C HIS A 114 -2.58 18.15 -3.16
N TYR A 115 -3.40 18.19 -2.10
CA TYR A 115 -3.94 17.04 -1.39
C TYR A 115 -5.14 17.47 -0.53
N GLY A 116 -6.04 16.54 -0.20
CA GLY A 116 -7.23 16.80 0.61
C GLY A 116 -7.58 15.61 1.50
N LEU A 117 -8.11 15.92 2.68
CA LEU A 117 -8.57 14.94 3.67
C LEU A 117 -10.06 15.19 3.88
N ASN A 118 -10.90 14.24 3.47
CA ASN A 118 -12.36 14.41 3.46
C ASN A 118 -13.06 13.22 4.10
N VAL A 119 -14.29 13.45 4.59
CA VAL A 119 -15.20 12.37 4.97
C VAL A 119 -16.36 12.35 3.97
N ARG A 120 -16.51 11.26 3.22
CA ARG A 120 -17.58 11.09 2.22
C ARG A 120 -18.26 9.73 2.42
N GLY A 121 -19.57 9.74 2.67
CA GLY A 121 -20.36 8.51 2.86
C GLY A 121 -19.83 7.62 4.01
N GLY A 122 -19.34 8.22 5.10
CA GLY A 122 -18.72 7.49 6.23
C GLY A 122 -17.29 6.99 5.98
N LYS A 123 -16.75 7.14 4.76
CA LYS A 123 -15.35 6.82 4.45
C LYS A 123 -14.47 8.03 4.69
N ARG A 124 -13.24 7.75 5.13
CA ARG A 124 -12.16 8.74 5.15
C ARG A 124 -11.43 8.65 3.83
N ILE A 125 -11.42 9.74 3.09
CA ILE A 125 -10.90 9.82 1.73
C ILE A 125 -9.67 10.73 1.73
N PHE A 126 -8.61 10.24 1.13
CA PHE A 126 -7.47 11.06 0.74
C PHE A 126 -7.54 11.37 -0.75
N SER A 127 -7.56 12.65 -1.10
CA SER A 127 -7.59 13.14 -2.47
C SER A 127 -6.23 13.71 -2.84
N PHE A 128 -5.76 13.45 -4.05
CA PHE A 128 -4.50 13.96 -4.60
C PHE A 128 -4.65 14.18 -6.11
N GLY A 129 -4.42 15.41 -6.59
CA GLY A 129 -4.81 15.77 -7.96
C GLY A 129 -6.30 15.48 -8.20
N ALA A 130 -6.62 14.82 -9.33
CA ALA A 130 -7.98 14.35 -9.65
C ALA A 130 -8.33 12.96 -9.06
N LYS A 131 -7.44 12.35 -8.28
CA LYS A 131 -7.58 10.97 -7.77
C LYS A 131 -7.95 10.95 -6.30
N GLU A 132 -8.54 9.84 -5.86
CA GLU A 132 -8.89 9.61 -4.47
C GLU A 132 -8.68 8.15 -4.04
N ILE A 133 -8.29 7.94 -2.79
CA ILE A 133 -8.16 6.63 -2.15
C ILE A 133 -8.93 6.58 -0.82
N ASP A 134 -9.37 5.39 -0.46
CA ASP A 134 -9.94 5.11 0.86
C ASP A 134 -8.82 4.90 1.87
N VAL A 135 -8.87 5.64 2.98
CA VAL A 135 -7.96 5.52 4.13
C VAL A 135 -8.72 5.28 5.44
N SER A 136 -9.95 4.79 5.33
CA SER A 136 -10.81 4.47 6.47
C SER A 136 -10.32 3.27 7.28
N GLU A 137 -10.94 3.07 8.45
CA GLU A 137 -10.73 1.88 9.28
C GLU A 137 -11.16 0.59 8.56
N LYS A 138 -12.17 0.68 7.68
CA LYS A 138 -12.55 -0.46 6.84
C LYS A 138 -11.44 -0.82 5.86
N PHE A 139 -10.89 0.17 5.16
CA PHE A 139 -9.79 -0.04 4.22
C PHE A 139 -8.61 -0.78 4.87
N ILE A 140 -8.12 -0.31 6.04
CA ILE A 140 -6.96 -0.95 6.65
C ILE A 140 -7.27 -2.39 7.05
N LYS A 141 -8.48 -2.66 7.55
CA LYS A 141 -8.89 -4.02 7.90
C LYS A 141 -8.87 -4.93 6.68
N ASP A 142 -9.50 -4.51 5.59
CA ASP A 142 -9.54 -5.27 4.33
C ASP A 142 -8.12 -5.49 3.77
N PHE A 143 -7.26 -4.47 3.85
CA PHE A 143 -5.85 -4.58 3.42
C PHE A 143 -5.07 -5.59 4.27
N LEU A 144 -5.19 -5.53 5.59
CA LEU A 144 -4.50 -6.46 6.48
C LEU A 144 -4.98 -7.91 6.28
N GLU A 145 -6.29 -8.13 6.11
CA GLU A 145 -6.86 -9.44 5.79
C GLU A 145 -6.34 -9.98 4.44
N TYR A 146 -6.22 -9.11 3.44
CA TYR A 146 -5.61 -9.44 2.14
C TYR A 146 -4.14 -9.88 2.27
N VAL A 147 -3.36 -9.20 3.13
CA VAL A 147 -1.96 -9.54 3.37
C VAL A 147 -1.84 -10.83 4.20
N ASP A 148 -2.68 -11.00 5.21
CA ASP A 148 -2.67 -12.16 6.09
C ASP A 148 -3.06 -13.43 5.33
N SER A 149 -4.05 -13.34 4.44
CA SER A 149 -4.44 -14.45 3.56
C SER A 149 -3.36 -14.82 2.55
N PHE A 150 -2.48 -13.88 2.14
CA PHE A 150 -1.35 -14.23 1.28
C PHE A 150 -0.35 -15.18 1.95
N ASN A 151 -0.22 -15.13 3.29
CA ASN A 151 0.72 -16.00 4.01
C ASN A 151 0.38 -17.49 3.88
N GLN A 152 -0.86 -17.85 3.52
CA GLN A 152 -1.22 -19.26 3.30
C GLN A 152 -0.47 -19.89 2.12
N TYR A 153 0.05 -19.07 1.20
CA TYR A 153 0.82 -19.53 0.04
C TYR A 153 2.32 -19.56 0.29
N VAL A 154 2.78 -19.01 1.42
CA VAL A 154 4.21 -18.90 1.72
C VAL A 154 4.64 -20.08 2.58
N PRO A 155 5.59 -20.91 2.12
CA PRO A 155 6.10 -22.01 2.94
C PRO A 155 6.68 -21.48 4.26
N SER A 156 6.29 -22.09 5.39
CA SER A 156 6.58 -21.60 6.74
C SER A 156 7.92 -22.03 7.31
N SER A 157 8.60 -23.01 6.70
CA SER A 157 9.86 -23.55 7.17
C SER A 157 10.77 -23.94 6.01
N VAL A 158 12.08 -24.11 6.28
CA VAL A 158 13.03 -24.61 5.27
C VAL A 158 12.59 -25.98 4.74
N ASP A 159 12.06 -26.84 5.60
CA ASP A 159 11.55 -28.15 5.23
C ASP A 159 10.30 -28.06 4.34
N ASP A 160 9.40 -27.10 4.61
CA ASP A 160 8.26 -26.81 3.74
C ASP A 160 8.70 -26.29 2.37
N ILE A 161 9.75 -25.44 2.34
CA ILE A 161 10.30 -24.94 1.07
C ILE A 161 10.94 -26.08 0.27
N LEU A 162 11.70 -26.97 0.93
CA LEU A 162 12.32 -28.14 0.29
C LEU A 162 11.27 -29.10 -0.25
N THR A 163 10.21 -29.36 0.51
CA THR A 163 9.08 -30.21 0.09
C THR A 163 8.32 -29.57 -1.07
N PHE A 164 8.04 -28.27 -0.99
CA PHE A 164 7.35 -27.52 -2.04
C PHE A 164 8.08 -27.57 -3.38
N PHE A 165 9.40 -27.35 -3.40
CA PHE A 165 10.16 -27.41 -4.64
C PHE A 165 10.42 -28.84 -5.12
N SER A 166 10.50 -29.82 -4.23
CA SER A 166 10.62 -31.23 -4.63
C SER A 166 9.37 -31.71 -5.36
N ASN A 167 8.18 -31.38 -4.84
CA ASN A 167 6.90 -31.73 -5.49
C ASN A 167 6.74 -31.04 -6.85
N LYS A 168 7.22 -29.79 -7.00
CA LYS A 168 7.19 -29.09 -8.30
C LYS A 168 8.09 -29.70 -9.37
N ILE A 169 9.20 -30.34 -8.98
CA ILE A 169 10.10 -31.02 -9.92
C ILE A 169 9.48 -32.33 -10.42
N GLU A 170 8.62 -32.96 -9.64
CA GLU A 170 7.94 -34.21 -10.04
C GLU A 170 6.70 -33.98 -10.94
N GLU A 171 6.20 -32.73 -11.02
CA GLU A 171 5.06 -32.33 -11.85
C GLU A 171 5.45 -31.77 -13.24
N GLU A 172 6.75 -31.61 -13.52
CA GLU A 172 7.32 -31.23 -14.85
C GLU A 172 7.85 -32.45 -15.63
#